data_AF-A0A0F0IBB3-F1
#
_entry.id   AF-A0A0F0IBB3-F1
#
_cell.length_a   1.000
_cell.length_b   1.000
_cell.length_c   1.000
_cell.angle_alpha   90.00
_cell.angle_beta   90.00
_cell.angle_gamma   90.00
#
_symmetry.space_group_name_H-M   'P 1'
#
loop_
_entity.id
_entity.type
_entity.pdbx_description
1 polymer ?
#
loop_
_entity_poly.entity_id
_entity_poly.type
_entity_poly.pdbx_seq_one_letter_code
_entity_poly.pdbx_strand_id
1 'polypeptide(L)'
;MRTFWKDWKGDDPNLWEHEWNKHGTCISTLETHCYDLYYPQQEVVDYFDKTVELFHGLPTHEILAGAGIVPSYTETYSLSEIHDALVKAHGAEVVVRCRHHNLNEAWYFFNVAGPLQTGKFVPANPDGQTSNCPSKGIRYQPKTPRKDEPTKTRGPSEPTSTGTPNSKRGNLIVSTQGQQRGCIISRGTWFTAGTCATFRIEKASGSSSTSRCTRQHITILENALTIYTLCFQTHYNRNALYM
;
A
#
# COMPACT_ATOMS: atom_id res chain seq x y z
N MET A 1 13.88 -9.50 1.90
CA MET A 1 12.41 -9.46 2.16
C MET A 1 12.01 -9.66 3.62
N ARG A 2 12.37 -10.78 4.29
CA ARG A 2 11.95 -11.09 5.68
C ARG A 2 12.25 -10.03 6.77
N THR A 3 13.14 -9.09 6.49
CA THR A 3 13.48 -7.98 7.40
C THR A 3 12.76 -6.70 7.00
N PHE A 4 12.79 -6.35 5.70
CA PHE A 4 12.41 -5.02 5.21
C PHE A 4 11.06 -4.96 4.48
N TRP A 5 10.51 -6.09 4.04
CA TRP A 5 9.24 -6.18 3.32
C TRP A 5 8.24 -7.04 4.09
N LYS A 6 7.69 -6.45 5.15
CA LYS A 6 6.83 -7.10 6.14
C LYS A 6 5.37 -6.72 5.94
N ASP A 7 4.49 -7.68 6.14
CA ASP A 7 3.09 -7.40 6.39
C ASP A 7 2.88 -6.95 7.84
N TRP A 8 2.01 -5.95 8.05
CA TRP A 8 1.76 -5.41 9.38
C TRP A 8 0.83 -6.30 10.22
N LYS A 9 0.10 -7.22 9.60
CA LYS A 9 -0.69 -8.24 10.30
C LYS A 9 0.13 -9.53 10.52
N GLY A 10 1.33 -9.60 9.96
CA GLY A 10 2.27 -10.71 10.12
C GLY A 10 2.17 -11.80 9.06
N ASP A 11 1.40 -11.59 7.99
CA ASP A 11 1.29 -12.53 6.86
C ASP A 11 2.07 -12.04 5.64
N ASP A 12 3.40 -12.14 5.73
CA ASP A 12 4.27 -11.68 4.65
C ASP A 12 4.05 -12.42 3.32
N PRO A 13 3.84 -13.76 3.28
CA PRO A 13 3.59 -14.48 2.03
C PRO A 13 2.38 -13.95 1.27
N ASN A 14 1.26 -13.69 1.96
CA ASN A 14 0.07 -13.13 1.32
C ASN A 14 0.31 -11.71 0.80
N LEU A 15 1.12 -10.90 1.48
CA LEU A 15 1.55 -9.60 0.95
C LEU A 15 2.36 -9.78 -0.34
N TRP A 16 3.39 -10.63 -0.33
CA TRP A 16 4.24 -10.81 -1.51
C TRP A 16 3.45 -11.35 -2.71
N GLU A 17 2.56 -12.31 -2.48
CA GLU A 17 1.64 -12.81 -3.52
C GLU A 17 0.75 -11.68 -4.07
N HIS A 18 0.20 -10.83 -3.19
CA HIS A 18 -0.60 -9.67 -3.61
C HIS A 18 0.20 -8.72 -4.51
N GLU A 19 1.42 -8.36 -4.09
CA GLU A 19 2.25 -7.41 -4.82
C GLU A 19 2.69 -7.98 -6.19
N TRP A 20 3.07 -9.27 -6.25
CA TRP A 20 3.37 -9.93 -7.52
C TRP A 20 2.15 -9.94 -8.46
N ASN A 21 1.02 -10.50 -7.99
CA ASN A 21 -0.15 -10.70 -8.83
C ASN A 21 -0.75 -9.39 -9.34
N LYS A 22 -0.65 -8.31 -8.56
CA LYS A 22 -1.25 -7.01 -8.89
C LYS A 22 -0.32 -6.06 -9.62
N HIS A 23 0.99 -6.13 -9.37
CA HIS A 23 1.95 -5.16 -9.88
C HIS A 23 3.08 -5.81 -10.69
N GLY A 24 3.69 -6.89 -10.19
CA GLY A 24 4.76 -7.59 -10.90
C GLY A 24 4.35 -8.12 -12.27
N THR A 25 3.15 -8.70 -12.37
CA THR A 25 2.58 -9.23 -13.62
C THR A 25 2.32 -8.17 -14.70
N CYS A 26 2.32 -6.87 -14.36
CA CYS A 26 2.12 -5.77 -15.30
C CYS A 26 3.43 -5.25 -15.91
N ILE A 27 4.58 -5.79 -15.51
CA ILE A 27 5.89 -5.37 -16.02
C ILE A 27 6.22 -6.21 -17.26
N SER A 28 6.04 -5.64 -18.44
CA SER A 28 6.20 -6.35 -19.72
C SER A 28 7.61 -6.92 -19.94
N THR A 29 8.64 -6.26 -19.41
CA THR A 29 10.04 -6.76 -19.53
C THR A 29 10.33 -7.98 -18.66
N LEU A 30 9.38 -8.40 -17.82
CA LEU A 30 9.43 -9.64 -17.05
C LEU A 30 8.68 -10.79 -17.72
N GLU A 31 8.07 -10.59 -18.89
CA GLU A 31 7.41 -11.69 -19.58
C GLU A 31 8.40 -12.80 -19.92
N THR A 32 7.97 -14.06 -19.77
CA THR A 32 8.87 -15.22 -19.87
C THR A 32 9.56 -15.35 -21.23
N HIS A 33 8.94 -14.84 -22.29
CA HIS A 33 9.51 -14.83 -23.64
C HIS A 33 10.66 -13.82 -23.81
N CYS A 34 10.86 -12.90 -22.87
CA CYS A 34 11.98 -11.95 -22.84
C CYS A 34 13.27 -12.56 -22.27
N TYR A 35 13.23 -13.81 -21.80
CA TYR A 35 14.38 -14.53 -21.27
C TYR A 35 14.99 -15.46 -22.34
N ASP A 36 16.30 -15.36 -22.56
CA ASP A 36 17.02 -16.25 -23.50
C ASP A 36 16.94 -17.72 -23.06
N LEU A 37 17.14 -17.97 -21.76
CA LEU A 37 17.02 -19.27 -21.11
C LEU A 37 16.14 -19.12 -19.88
N TYR A 38 14.85 -19.40 -20.05
CA TYR A 38 13.87 -19.28 -18.98
C TYR A 38 13.87 -20.49 -18.05
N TYR A 39 13.97 -20.23 -16.75
CA TYR A 39 13.65 -21.19 -15.70
C TYR A 39 12.29 -20.85 -15.07
N PRO A 40 11.44 -21.83 -14.74
CA PRO A 40 10.14 -21.56 -14.12
C PRO A 40 10.24 -20.61 -12.93
N GLN A 41 9.43 -19.54 -12.95
CA GLN A 41 9.31 -18.51 -11.91
C GLN A 41 10.53 -17.60 -11.73
N GLN A 42 11.46 -17.58 -12.69
CA GLN A 42 12.61 -16.68 -12.68
C GLN A 42 12.18 -15.20 -12.61
N GLU A 43 11.13 -14.83 -13.32
CA GLU A 43 10.57 -13.49 -13.39
C GLU A 43 10.01 -12.99 -12.05
N VAL A 44 9.52 -13.92 -11.23
CA VAL A 44 9.03 -13.63 -9.88
C VAL A 44 10.21 -13.24 -8.99
N VAL A 45 11.30 -14.01 -9.06
CA VAL A 45 12.53 -13.75 -8.29
C VAL A 45 13.13 -12.41 -8.71
N ASP A 46 13.27 -12.16 -10.01
CA ASP A 46 13.82 -10.92 -10.56
C ASP A 46 13.04 -9.68 -10.13
N TYR A 47 11.70 -9.76 -10.06
CA TYR A 47 10.86 -8.69 -9.53
C TYR A 47 11.18 -8.34 -8.07
N PHE A 48 11.27 -9.36 -7.21
CA PHE A 48 11.54 -9.16 -5.79
C PHE A 48 12.97 -8.71 -5.52
N ASP A 49 13.94 -9.25 -6.24
CA ASP A 49 15.34 -8.86 -6.13
C ASP A 49 15.53 -7.40 -6.54
N LYS A 50 14.98 -6.99 -7.70
CA LYS A 50 15.07 -5.59 -8.14
C LYS A 50 14.36 -4.65 -7.18
N THR A 51 13.21 -5.05 -6.62
CA THR A 51 12.51 -4.23 -5.61
C THR A 51 13.38 -3.99 -4.39
N VAL A 52 14.01 -5.04 -3.85
CA VAL A 52 14.85 -4.93 -2.66
C VAL A 52 16.11 -4.10 -2.96
N GLU A 53 16.71 -4.27 -4.13
CA GLU A 53 17.83 -3.46 -4.61
C GLU A 53 17.50 -1.97 -4.62
N LEU A 54 16.37 -1.59 -5.24
CA LEU A 54 15.92 -0.19 -5.30
C LEU A 54 15.60 0.36 -3.92
N PHE A 55 14.95 -0.44 -3.07
CA PHE A 55 14.63 -0.05 -1.70
C PHE A 55 15.90 0.30 -0.91
N HIS A 56 16.96 -0.51 -1.00
CA HIS A 56 18.23 -0.22 -0.33
C HIS A 56 18.92 1.04 -0.86
N GLY A 57 18.70 1.40 -2.13
CA GLY A 57 19.17 2.64 -2.72
C GLY A 57 18.40 3.90 -2.27
N LEU A 58 17.28 3.73 -1.55
CA LEU A 58 16.37 4.82 -1.14
C LEU A 58 16.18 4.84 0.39
N PRO A 59 17.24 5.13 1.17
CA PRO A 59 17.24 5.11 2.63
C PRO A 59 16.43 6.29 3.20
N THR A 60 15.10 6.18 3.13
CA THR A 60 14.15 7.27 3.40
C THR A 60 14.27 7.82 4.82
N HIS A 61 14.49 6.94 5.79
CA HIS A 61 14.67 7.33 7.18
C HIS A 61 15.94 8.18 7.34
N GLU A 62 17.05 7.76 6.73
CA GLU A 62 18.35 8.42 6.81
C GLU A 62 18.30 9.78 6.13
N ILE A 63 17.62 9.87 4.98
CA ILE A 63 17.38 11.13 4.26
C ILE A 63 16.62 12.12 5.15
N LEU A 64 15.51 11.68 5.76
CA LEU A 64 14.71 12.53 6.65
C LEU A 64 15.49 12.91 7.91
N ALA A 65 16.20 11.97 8.53
CA ALA A 65 17.01 12.22 9.72
C ALA A 65 18.15 13.22 9.44
N GLY A 66 18.76 13.15 8.25
CA GLY A 66 19.77 14.13 7.80
C GLY A 66 19.21 15.56 7.66
N ALA A 67 17.90 15.71 7.49
CA ALA A 67 17.20 17.00 7.51
C ALA A 67 16.62 17.37 8.90
N GLY A 68 16.95 16.61 9.94
CA GLY A 68 16.41 16.82 11.30
C GLY A 68 14.97 16.29 11.49
N ILE A 69 14.42 15.60 10.50
CA ILE A 69 13.07 15.02 10.54
C ILE A 69 13.18 13.59 11.08
N VAL A 70 13.26 13.49 12.41
CA VAL A 70 13.36 12.21 13.13
C VAL A 70 12.06 11.86 13.82
N PRO A 71 11.78 10.59 14.12
CA PRO A 71 10.44 10.27 14.58
C PRO A 71 10.31 10.58 16.07
N SER A 72 9.20 11.20 16.41
CA SER A 72 8.94 11.78 17.72
C SER A 72 7.47 11.59 18.10
N TYR A 73 7.21 11.55 19.40
CA TYR A 73 5.85 11.54 19.91
C TYR A 73 5.24 12.94 20.06
N THR A 74 6.07 13.98 20.06
CA THR A 74 5.66 15.38 20.29
C THR A 74 5.83 16.23 19.04
N GLU A 75 6.93 16.03 18.32
CA GLU A 75 7.25 16.86 17.17
C GLU A 75 6.33 16.59 16.00
N THR A 76 6.07 17.64 15.24
CA THR A 76 5.32 17.59 14.00
C THR A 76 6.04 18.38 12.93
N TYR A 77 5.85 17.96 11.69
CA TYR A 77 6.53 18.51 10.53
C TYR A 77 5.52 19.11 9.53
N SER A 78 6.01 20.00 8.69
CA SER A 78 5.28 20.46 7.50
C SER A 78 5.49 19.51 6.32
N LEU A 79 4.53 19.53 5.40
CA LEU A 79 4.65 18.76 4.16
C LEU A 79 5.86 19.22 3.34
N SER A 80 6.12 20.53 3.30
CA SER A 80 7.27 21.11 2.58
C SER A 80 8.60 20.61 3.14
N GLU A 81 8.78 20.57 4.46
CA GLU A 81 10.05 20.07 5.05
C GLU A 81 10.33 18.62 4.67
N ILE A 82 9.32 17.75 4.76
CA ILE A 82 9.43 16.34 4.38
C ILE A 82 9.70 16.20 2.88
N HIS A 83 8.91 16.90 2.06
CA HIS A 83 9.00 16.85 0.62
C HIS A 83 10.37 17.33 0.12
N ASP A 84 10.85 18.48 0.60
CA ASP A 84 12.10 19.08 0.16
C ASP A 84 13.31 18.21 0.51
N ALA A 85 13.30 17.56 1.67
CA ALA A 85 14.35 16.60 2.06
C ALA A 85 14.43 15.42 1.08
N LEU A 86 13.28 14.84 0.74
CA LEU A 86 13.19 13.67 -0.14
C LEU A 86 13.50 14.01 -1.60
N VAL A 87 12.98 15.12 -2.11
CA VAL A 87 13.28 15.60 -3.47
C VAL A 87 14.75 15.93 -3.64
N LYS A 88 15.37 16.57 -2.64
CA LYS A 88 16.81 16.86 -2.67
C LYS A 88 17.67 15.60 -2.79
N ALA A 89 17.27 14.51 -2.13
CA ALA A 89 17.99 13.25 -2.18
C ALA A 89 17.71 12.44 -3.45
N HIS A 90 16.45 12.40 -3.90
CA HIS A 90 16.02 11.61 -5.07
C HIS A 90 16.34 12.29 -6.40
N GLY A 91 16.32 13.61 -6.46
CA GLY A 91 16.50 14.40 -7.69
C GLY A 91 15.22 14.58 -8.52
N ALA A 92 14.08 14.08 -8.05
CA ALA A 92 12.77 14.27 -8.65
C ALA A 92 11.67 14.30 -7.57
N GLU A 93 10.43 14.64 -7.94
CA GLU A 93 9.30 14.72 -6.99
C GLU A 93 9.02 13.38 -6.28
N VAL A 94 8.84 13.43 -4.96
CA VAL A 94 8.51 12.28 -4.11
C VAL A 94 7.16 12.50 -3.46
N VAL A 95 6.22 11.57 -3.65
CA VAL A 95 4.87 11.71 -3.12
C VAL A 95 4.77 11.03 -1.76
N VAL A 96 4.57 11.82 -0.71
CA VAL A 96 4.30 11.27 0.63
C VAL A 96 2.81 11.15 0.92
N ARG A 97 2.41 10.08 1.61
CA ARG A 97 1.02 9.85 2.02
C ARG A 97 0.91 9.72 3.52
N CYS A 98 -0.20 10.22 4.06
CA CYS A 98 -0.49 10.22 5.47
C CYS A 98 -1.71 9.36 5.78
N ARG A 99 -1.68 8.75 6.97
CA ARG A 99 -2.82 8.09 7.59
C ARG A 99 -3.10 8.72 8.95
N HIS A 100 -4.26 9.35 9.08
CA HIS A 100 -4.64 10.12 10.28
C HIS A 100 -3.57 11.17 10.69
N HIS A 101 -3.00 11.91 9.73
CA HIS A 101 -1.90 12.88 9.93
C HIS A 101 -0.55 12.26 10.32
N ASN A 102 -0.42 10.93 10.40
CA ASN A 102 0.88 10.29 10.53
C ASN A 102 1.45 10.04 9.14
N LEU A 103 2.73 10.36 8.93
CA LEU A 103 3.48 9.94 7.76
C LEU A 103 3.38 8.42 7.64
N ASN A 104 2.88 7.95 6.51
CA ASN A 104 2.60 6.54 6.27
C ASN A 104 3.47 6.03 5.12
N GLU A 105 3.44 6.67 3.95
CA GLU A 105 4.11 6.19 2.72
C GLU A 105 4.93 7.27 2.02
N ALA A 106 5.95 6.86 1.25
CA ALA A 106 6.81 7.73 0.43
C ALA A 106 7.06 7.10 -0.96
N TRP A 107 6.37 7.58 -1.98
CA TRP A 107 6.41 6.98 -3.32
C TRP A 107 7.50 7.67 -4.15
N TYR A 108 8.48 6.89 -4.59
CA TYR A 108 9.55 7.31 -5.48
C TYR A 108 9.23 6.83 -6.89
N PHE A 109 9.42 7.72 -7.87
CA PHE A 109 9.07 7.46 -9.26
C PHE A 109 10.33 7.38 -10.10
N PHE A 110 10.31 6.44 -11.05
CA PHE A 110 11.39 6.19 -11.97
C PHE A 110 10.86 5.96 -13.38
N ASN A 111 11.60 6.46 -14.35
CA ASN A 111 11.61 5.92 -15.70
C ASN A 111 12.69 4.83 -15.77
N VAL A 112 12.46 3.78 -16.55
CA VAL A 112 13.45 2.71 -16.75
C VAL A 112 13.95 2.72 -18.19
N ALA A 113 15.27 2.81 -18.34
CA ALA A 113 15.94 2.61 -19.62
C ALA A 113 16.50 1.19 -19.69
N GLY A 114 15.79 0.30 -20.39
CA GLY A 114 16.11 -1.13 -20.50
C GLY A 114 15.11 -2.02 -19.77
N PRO A 115 15.39 -3.33 -19.66
CA PRO A 115 14.53 -4.27 -18.95
C PRO A 115 14.62 -4.08 -17.43
N LEU A 116 13.61 -4.51 -16.67
CA LEU A 116 13.56 -4.33 -15.21
C LEU A 116 14.85 -4.78 -14.50
N GLN A 117 15.40 -5.91 -14.90
CA GLN A 117 16.50 -6.61 -14.25
C GLN A 117 17.82 -5.83 -14.32
N THR A 118 18.13 -5.26 -15.48
CA THR A 118 19.45 -4.65 -15.78
C THR A 118 19.35 -3.19 -16.21
N GLY A 119 18.13 -2.70 -16.42
CA GLY A 119 17.85 -1.35 -16.87
C GLY A 119 18.27 -0.29 -15.86
N LYS A 120 18.50 0.91 -16.37
CA LYS A 120 18.84 2.07 -15.55
C LYS A 120 17.56 2.74 -15.07
N PHE A 121 17.40 2.82 -13.76
CA PHE A 121 16.33 3.55 -13.10
C PHE A 121 16.71 5.02 -12.98
N VAL A 122 15.98 5.88 -13.68
CA VAL A 122 16.19 7.33 -13.71
C VAL A 122 15.09 8.01 -12.91
N PRO A 123 15.40 8.78 -11.85
CA PRO A 123 14.41 9.54 -11.10
C PRO A 123 13.49 10.35 -12.01
N ALA A 124 12.19 10.26 -11.76
CA ALA A 124 11.15 10.92 -12.55
C ALA A 124 10.10 11.56 -11.65
N ASN A 125 9.31 12.47 -12.20
CA ASN A 125 8.16 13.05 -11.51
C ASN A 125 6.96 12.08 -11.56
N PRO A 126 6.01 12.17 -10.61
CA PRO A 126 4.80 11.36 -10.62
C PRO A 126 3.92 11.63 -11.85
N ASP A 127 3.14 10.62 -12.24
CA ASP A 127 2.11 10.73 -13.28
C ASP A 127 0.71 10.68 -12.64
N GLY A 128 0.31 11.80 -12.05
CA GLY A 128 -1.01 12.00 -11.44
C GLY A 128 -1.15 11.55 -9.98
N GLN A 129 -0.14 10.91 -9.40
CA GLN A 129 -0.11 10.61 -7.96
C GLN A 129 0.13 11.89 -7.16
N THR A 130 -0.64 12.07 -6.09
CA THR A 130 -0.59 13.28 -5.25
C THR A 130 -0.58 12.92 -3.76
N SER A 131 -0.03 13.81 -2.95
CA SER A 131 -0.05 13.69 -1.49
C SER A 131 -1.46 13.84 -0.94
N ASN A 132 -1.77 13.11 0.14
CA ASN A 132 -2.95 13.34 0.98
C ASN A 132 -2.59 13.84 2.39
N CYS A 133 -1.34 14.25 2.60
CA CYS A 133 -0.88 14.80 3.87
C CYS A 133 -1.36 16.26 4.04
N PRO A 134 -1.65 16.70 5.27
CA PRO A 134 -1.91 18.11 5.55
C PRO A 134 -0.63 18.94 5.34
N SER A 135 -0.76 20.24 5.09
CA SER A 135 0.40 21.12 4.89
C SER A 135 1.29 21.26 6.13
N LYS A 136 0.72 21.11 7.34
CA LYS A 136 1.41 21.17 8.63
C LYS A 136 0.83 20.15 9.61
N GLY A 137 1.55 19.89 10.70
CA GLY A 137 1.10 19.01 11.77
C GLY A 137 1.20 17.52 11.42
N ILE A 138 2.08 17.17 10.48
CA ILE A 138 2.36 15.77 10.12
C ILE A 138 3.17 15.16 11.26
N ARG A 139 2.69 14.04 11.79
CA ARG A 139 3.42 13.27 12.82
C ARG A 139 4.27 12.20 12.15
N TYR A 140 5.50 12.07 12.61
CA TYR A 140 6.34 10.94 12.29
C TYR A 140 6.58 10.16 13.58
N GLN A 141 5.80 9.11 13.82
CA GLN A 141 5.81 8.42 15.12
C GLN A 141 6.92 7.36 15.20
N PRO A 142 7.56 7.19 16.38
CA PRO A 142 8.41 6.05 16.66
C PRO A 142 7.65 4.73 16.53
N LYS A 143 8.32 3.68 16.04
CA LYS A 143 7.73 2.34 15.88
C LYS A 143 7.49 1.65 17.22
N THR A 144 8.30 1.95 18.24
CA THR A 144 8.10 1.42 19.59
C THR A 144 6.98 2.18 20.29
N PRO A 145 6.16 1.53 21.14
CA PRO A 145 5.26 2.24 22.04
C PRO A 145 6.05 3.09 23.04
N ARG A 146 5.45 4.20 23.55
CA ARG A 146 6.00 4.92 24.71
C ARG A 146 6.10 3.94 25.88
N LYS A 147 7.28 3.86 26.52
CA LYS A 147 7.47 3.04 27.73
C LYS A 147 6.79 3.65 28.97
N ASP A 148 6.46 4.93 28.92
CA ASP A 148 5.93 5.69 30.06
C ASP A 148 4.51 6.20 29.78
N GLU A 149 3.53 5.30 29.85
CA GLU A 149 2.21 5.65 30.35
C GLU A 149 1.46 4.36 30.72
N PRO A 150 1.04 4.16 31.98
CA PRO A 150 0.09 3.12 32.31
C PRO A 150 -1.16 3.40 31.48
N THR A 151 -1.56 2.46 30.62
CA THR A 151 -2.89 2.46 30.03
C THR A 151 -3.85 2.65 31.19
N LYS A 152 -4.49 3.83 31.31
CA LYS A 152 -5.65 3.96 32.18
C LYS A 152 -6.67 2.99 31.59
N THR A 153 -6.82 1.84 32.24
CA THR A 153 -7.95 0.95 32.04
C THR A 153 -9.17 1.83 32.27
N ARG A 154 -9.84 2.21 31.18
CA ARG A 154 -11.18 2.74 31.27
C ARG A 154 -11.98 1.61 31.93
N GLY A 155 -12.46 1.85 33.14
CA GLY A 155 -13.29 0.90 33.87
C GLY A 155 -14.45 0.41 32.98
N PRO A 156 -15.06 -0.74 33.32
CA PRO A 156 -16.14 -1.31 32.54
C PRO A 156 -17.17 -0.23 32.24
N SER A 157 -17.37 0.07 30.96
CA SER A 157 -18.42 0.98 30.55
C SER A 157 -19.75 0.27 30.81
N GLU A 158 -20.66 0.94 31.51
CA GLU A 158 -22.02 0.46 31.72
C GLU A 158 -22.68 0.02 30.40
N PRO A 159 -23.54 -1.00 30.42
CA PRO A 159 -24.19 -1.50 29.22
C PRO A 159 -25.03 -0.38 28.60
N THR A 160 -24.63 0.04 27.41
CA THR A 160 -25.45 0.92 26.57
C THR A 160 -26.66 0.11 26.08
N SER A 161 -27.85 0.65 26.36
CA SER A 161 -29.15 0.14 25.89
C SER A 161 -29.11 -0.36 24.44
N THR A 162 -29.56 -1.59 24.23
CA THR A 162 -29.75 -2.23 22.94
C THR A 162 -30.83 -1.49 22.16
N GLY A 163 -30.39 -0.63 21.23
CA GLY A 163 -31.25 -0.10 20.17
C GLY A 163 -31.78 -1.22 19.28
N THR A 164 -33.04 -1.08 18.87
CA THR A 164 -33.84 -2.01 18.07
C THR A 164 -33.11 -2.50 16.80
N PRO A 165 -33.27 -3.78 16.38
CA PRO A 165 -32.49 -4.36 15.28
C PRO A 165 -32.85 -3.72 13.94
N ASN A 166 -31.93 -2.94 13.36
CA ASN A 166 -32.09 -2.43 12.00
C ASN A 166 -31.61 -3.49 10.99
N SER A 167 -32.54 -4.20 10.34
CA SER A 167 -32.34 -5.37 9.47
C SER A 167 -31.60 -5.13 8.13
N LYS A 168 -30.82 -4.05 8.01
CA LYS A 168 -30.17 -3.63 6.75
C LYS A 168 -28.67 -3.92 6.67
N ARG A 169 -28.10 -4.58 7.68
CA ARG A 169 -26.68 -4.95 7.73
C ARG A 169 -26.53 -6.43 8.06
N GLY A 170 -25.63 -7.11 7.37
CA GLY A 170 -25.36 -8.53 7.60
C GLY A 170 -24.10 -9.01 6.89
N ASN A 171 -23.63 -10.19 7.26
CA ASN A 171 -22.45 -10.81 6.66
C ASN A 171 -22.91 -11.77 5.55
N LEU A 172 -22.17 -11.85 4.44
CA LEU A 172 -22.43 -12.86 3.42
C LEU A 172 -21.59 -14.11 3.69
N ILE A 173 -22.26 -15.23 3.94
CA ILE A 173 -21.63 -16.53 4.22
C ILE A 173 -21.55 -17.34 2.93
N VAL A 174 -20.39 -17.97 2.69
CA VAL A 174 -20.15 -18.89 1.58
C VAL A 174 -20.36 -20.32 2.10
N SER A 175 -21.30 -21.04 1.49
CA SER A 175 -21.57 -22.45 1.77
C SER A 175 -21.44 -23.31 0.52
N THR A 176 -20.91 -24.52 0.67
CA THR A 176 -20.84 -25.53 -0.39
C THR A 176 -21.37 -26.84 0.17
N GLN A 177 -22.32 -27.48 -0.52
CA GLN A 177 -22.94 -28.74 -0.06
C GLN A 177 -23.45 -28.68 1.39
N GLY A 178 -24.07 -27.56 1.78
CA GLY A 178 -24.64 -27.37 3.11
C GLY A 178 -23.61 -27.09 4.22
N GLN A 179 -22.31 -27.14 3.94
CA GLN A 179 -21.27 -26.77 4.91
C GLN A 179 -20.82 -25.32 4.70
N GLN A 180 -20.79 -24.56 5.79
CA GLN A 180 -20.22 -23.21 5.81
C GLN A 180 -18.71 -23.31 5.59
N ARG A 181 -18.23 -22.72 4.49
CA ARG A 181 -16.81 -22.69 4.13
C ARG A 181 -16.13 -21.41 4.56
N GLY A 182 -16.87 -20.31 4.65
CA GLY A 182 -16.29 -19.01 4.93
C GLY A 182 -17.27 -17.87 4.77
N CYS A 183 -16.76 -16.66 4.63
CA CYS A 183 -17.59 -15.48 4.37
C CYS A 183 -16.89 -14.49 3.44
N ILE A 184 -17.66 -13.65 2.79
CA ILE A 184 -17.14 -12.63 1.86
C ILE A 184 -16.49 -11.51 2.68
N ILE A 185 -15.30 -11.07 2.26
CA ILE A 185 -14.55 -9.97 2.89
C ILE A 185 -14.48 -8.72 2.03
N SER A 186 -14.67 -8.84 0.72
CA SER A 186 -14.72 -7.73 -0.23
C SER A 186 -15.38 -8.18 -1.55
N ARG A 187 -15.45 -7.31 -2.57
CA ARG A 187 -16.07 -7.63 -3.87
C ARG A 187 -15.38 -8.82 -4.53
N GLY A 188 -16.02 -9.99 -4.49
CA GLY A 188 -15.54 -11.22 -5.14
C GLY A 188 -14.52 -12.03 -4.34
N THR A 189 -14.12 -11.58 -3.14
CA THR A 189 -13.12 -12.27 -2.30
C THR A 189 -13.77 -12.82 -1.04
N TRP A 190 -13.52 -14.09 -0.74
CA TRP A 190 -13.95 -14.78 0.48
C TRP A 190 -12.78 -15.50 1.13
N PHE A 191 -12.93 -15.85 2.40
CA PHE A 191 -11.91 -16.49 3.22
C PHE A 191 -12.56 -17.46 4.21
N THR A 192 -11.76 -18.39 4.72
CA THR A 192 -12.22 -19.49 5.58
C THR A 192 -11.99 -19.25 7.08
N ALA A 193 -11.20 -18.23 7.47
CA ALA A 193 -10.86 -17.99 8.89
C ALA A 193 -10.59 -16.50 9.24
N GLY A 194 -11.37 -15.95 10.17
CA GLY A 194 -11.25 -14.59 10.76
C GLY A 194 -12.57 -13.79 10.72
N THR A 195 -12.53 -12.45 10.73
CA THR A 195 -13.75 -11.61 10.85
C THR A 195 -14.39 -11.25 9.50
N CYS A 196 -15.66 -11.64 9.30
CA CYS A 196 -16.42 -11.36 8.07
C CYS A 196 -16.66 -9.87 7.82
N ALA A 197 -16.75 -9.46 6.56
CA ALA A 197 -17.19 -8.11 6.22
C ALA A 197 -18.70 -7.95 6.43
N THR A 198 -19.10 -6.78 6.93
CA THR A 198 -20.51 -6.38 7.07
C THR A 198 -20.97 -5.64 5.83
N PHE A 199 -21.96 -6.19 5.14
CA PHE A 199 -22.58 -5.61 3.97
C PHE A 199 -23.85 -4.85 4.36
N ARG A 200 -24.15 -3.80 3.62
CA ARG A 200 -25.40 -3.05 3.72
C ARG A 200 -26.24 -3.36 2.50
N ILE A 201 -27.48 -3.78 2.71
CA ILE A 201 -28.43 -4.03 1.63
C ILE A 201 -29.17 -2.72 1.33
N GLU A 202 -29.13 -2.29 0.08
CA GLU A 202 -29.92 -1.18 -0.45
C GLU A 202 -30.91 -1.72 -1.49
N LYS A 203 -32.14 -1.20 -1.47
CA LYS A 203 -33.20 -1.65 -2.38
C LYS A 203 -32.88 -1.15 -3.79
N ALA A 204 -32.64 -2.07 -4.73
CA ALA A 204 -32.47 -1.73 -6.13
C ALA A 204 -33.79 -1.18 -6.71
N SER A 205 -33.76 0.01 -7.30
CA SER A 205 -34.85 0.53 -8.13
C SER A 205 -34.52 0.25 -9.60
N GLY A 206 -35.27 -0.66 -10.22
CA GLY A 206 -35.21 -0.92 -11.67
C GLY A 206 -34.09 -1.88 -12.10
N SER A 207 -34.36 -2.64 -13.16
CA SER A 207 -33.48 -3.67 -13.72
C SER A 207 -32.10 -3.13 -14.13
N SER A 208 -31.05 -3.86 -13.74
CA SER A 208 -29.61 -3.57 -13.85
C SER A 208 -28.99 -2.82 -12.67
N SER A 209 -28.10 -3.50 -11.94
CA SER A 209 -27.35 -2.92 -10.81
C SER A 209 -25.99 -2.45 -11.29
N THR A 210 -25.87 -1.18 -11.65
CA THR A 210 -24.59 -0.48 -11.72
C THR A 210 -24.15 -0.08 -10.31
N SER A 211 -23.05 -0.65 -9.84
CA SER A 211 -22.33 -0.10 -8.69
C SER A 211 -21.40 1.02 -9.16
N ARG A 212 -21.69 2.29 -8.78
CA ARG A 212 -20.77 3.41 -9.00
C ARG A 212 -19.52 3.26 -8.13
N CYS A 213 -18.36 3.35 -8.76
CA CYS A 213 -17.07 3.58 -8.10
C CYS A 213 -16.56 4.96 -8.55
N THR A 214 -16.32 5.86 -7.61
CA THR A 214 -15.64 7.14 -7.84
C THR A 214 -14.14 6.87 -7.97
N ARG A 215 -13.68 6.60 -9.19
CA ARG A 215 -12.38 7.00 -9.79
C ARG A 215 -12.30 6.34 -11.18
N GLN A 216 -12.03 7.19 -12.17
CA GLN A 216 -12.16 7.05 -13.64
C GLN A 216 -11.45 5.81 -14.22
N HIS A 217 -12.07 5.11 -15.18
CA HIS A 217 -12.04 5.29 -16.66
C HIS A 217 -10.64 5.09 -17.27
N ILE A 218 -10.51 4.05 -18.08
CA ILE A 218 -9.35 3.72 -18.92
C ILE A 218 -9.70 4.15 -20.35
N THR A 219 -8.82 4.94 -20.97
CA THR A 219 -8.86 5.26 -22.40
C THR A 219 -7.66 4.59 -23.04
N ILE A 220 -7.88 3.81 -24.10
CA ILE A 220 -6.82 3.23 -24.93
C ILE A 220 -6.59 4.19 -26.10
N LEU A 221 -5.34 4.57 -26.33
CA LEU A 221 -4.89 5.18 -27.58
C LEU A 221 -3.64 4.45 -28.06
N GLU A 222 -3.64 4.13 -29.36
CA GLU A 222 -2.61 3.36 -30.04
C GLU A 222 -1.33 4.16 -30.29
N ASN A 223 -0.22 3.40 -30.36
CA ASN A 223 1.11 3.73 -30.91
C ASN A 223 1.95 4.82 -30.23
N ALA A 224 2.91 4.37 -29.42
CA ALA A 224 4.37 4.63 -29.53
C ALA A 224 5.05 4.61 -28.15
N LEU A 225 6.21 3.93 -28.08
CA LEU A 225 7.20 3.86 -26.99
C LEU A 225 6.65 3.97 -25.55
N THR A 226 6.47 2.84 -24.89
CA THR A 226 6.05 2.79 -23.49
C THR A 226 7.24 3.05 -22.57
N ILE A 227 7.35 4.28 -22.08
CA ILE A 227 8.08 4.58 -20.84
C ILE A 227 7.15 4.14 -19.71
N TYR A 228 7.48 3.03 -19.05
CA TYR A 228 6.77 2.63 -17.84
C TYR A 228 7.26 3.50 -16.69
N THR A 229 6.39 4.38 -16.18
CA THR A 229 6.53 4.91 -14.83
C THR A 229 6.34 3.74 -13.88
N LEU A 230 7.43 3.14 -13.42
CA LEU A 230 7.35 2.20 -12.30
C LEU A 230 7.00 3.02 -11.07
N CYS A 231 5.70 3.02 -10.74
CA CYS A 231 5.26 3.43 -9.42
C CYS A 231 5.71 2.33 -8.46
N PHE A 232 6.85 2.53 -7.81
CA PHE A 232 7.20 1.74 -6.64
C PHE A 232 6.25 2.16 -5.52
N GLN A 233 5.07 1.56 -5.50
CA GLN A 233 4.15 1.66 -4.39
C GLN A 233 4.64 0.73 -3.28
N THR A 234 5.72 1.12 -2.64
CA THR A 234 6.03 0.65 -1.31
C THR A 234 4.85 1.06 -0.42
N HIS A 235 3.94 0.12 -0.16
CA HIS A 235 2.98 0.23 0.93
C HIS A 235 3.77 0.20 2.24
N TYR A 236 4.31 1.35 2.64
CA TYR A 236 4.94 1.53 3.94
C TYR A 236 3.84 1.40 5.01
N ASN A 237 3.65 0.19 5.48
CA ASN A 237 2.71 -0.11 6.54
C ASN A 237 3.46 -0.05 7.87
N ARG A 238 3.37 1.05 8.63
CA ARG A 238 3.85 1.25 10.02
C ARG A 238 5.30 0.84 10.38
N ASN A 239 6.02 0.12 9.52
CA ASN A 239 7.16 -0.72 9.84
C ASN A 239 8.36 -0.50 8.92
N ALA A 240 8.35 0.50 8.01
CA ALA A 240 9.45 0.70 7.06
C ALA A 240 10.11 2.10 7.11
N LEU A 241 9.64 3.02 7.95
CA LEU A 241 10.31 4.32 8.16
C LEU A 241 11.49 4.27 9.15
N TYR A 242 12.09 3.09 9.38
CA TYR A 242 13.24 2.93 10.28
C TYR A 242 13.85 1.58 9.94
N MET A 243 14.67 1.52 8.91
CA MET A 243 15.58 0.42 8.63
C MET A 243 16.33 0.71 7.33
#